data_AF-A0A2D4P1X8-F1
#
_entry.id   AF-A0A2D4P1X8-F1
#
_cell.length_a   1.000
_cell.length_b   1.000
_cell.length_c   1.000
_cell.angle_alpha   90.00
_cell.angle_beta   90.00
_cell.angle_gamma   90.00
#
_symmetry.space_group_name_H-M   'P 1'
#
loop_
_entity.id
_entity.type
_entity.pdbx_description
1 polymer ?
#
loop_
_entity_poly.entity_id
_entity_poly.type
_entity_poly.pdbx_seq_one_letter_code
_entity_poly.pdbx_strand_id
1 'polypeptide(L)'
;TWVAQIFNNSFKQEEAKRMLIGLARDLRGIAFALNTKTSYTMLFDWIYPSYLPILQTAVELWYREPACTTPILKLMAEMMQNRSQRLNFDVSSPNGILLFREASKMICTYGNQILSLGTLSKDQIYPLKLKGISICYSALKSALCGNYVSFGVFKLYG
;
A
#
# COMPACT_ATOMS: atom_id res chain seq x y z
N THR A 1 25.81 14.99 -23.99
CA THR A 1 25.88 13.59 -24.49
C THR A 1 24.75 12.78 -23.90
N TRP A 2 24.05 11.98 -24.71
CA TRP A 2 22.94 11.10 -24.29
C TRP A 2 23.27 10.24 -23.07
N VAL A 3 24.52 9.80 -22.95
CA VAL A 3 25.05 9.07 -21.79
C VAL A 3 24.87 9.85 -20.48
N ALA A 4 25.18 11.15 -20.46
CA ALA A 4 25.00 11.99 -19.27
C ALA A 4 23.53 12.17 -18.89
N GLN A 5 22.62 12.20 -19.87
CA GLN A 5 21.17 12.26 -19.62
C GLN A 5 20.63 10.94 -19.06
N ILE A 6 21.13 9.79 -19.55
CA ILE A 6 20.81 8.47 -18.99
C ILE A 6 21.30 8.36 -17.54
N PHE A 7 22.57 8.70 -17.28
CA PHE A 7 23.11 8.70 -15.91
C PHE A 7 22.34 9.66 -14.99
N ASN A 8 21.98 10.85 -15.46
CA ASN A 8 21.19 11.81 -14.68
C ASN A 8 19.76 11.30 -14.40
N ASN A 9 19.11 10.64 -15.37
CA ASN A 9 17.80 10.04 -15.18
C ASN A 9 17.85 8.85 -14.23
N SER A 10 18.86 7.98 -14.33
CA SER A 10 19.06 6.88 -13.38
C SER A 10 19.33 7.38 -11.97
N PHE A 11 20.12 8.45 -11.82
CA PHE A 11 20.39 9.07 -10.52
C PHE A 11 19.12 9.66 -9.89
N LYS A 12 18.35 10.43 -10.67
CA LYS A 12 17.04 10.96 -10.24
C LYS A 12 16.05 9.86 -9.86
N GLN A 13 16.04 8.75 -10.59
CA GLN A 13 15.19 7.60 -10.28
C GLN A 13 15.58 6.95 -8.95
N GLU A 14 16.87 6.80 -8.68
CA GLU A 14 17.38 6.23 -7.44
C GLU A 14 17.11 7.13 -6.23
N GLU A 15 17.24 8.44 -6.40
CA GLU A 15 16.87 9.43 -5.39
C GLU A 15 15.36 9.41 -5.11
N ALA A 16 14.53 9.38 -6.16
CA ALA A 16 13.08 9.26 -6.02
C ALA A 16 12.66 7.98 -5.28
N LYS A 17 13.28 6.83 -5.58
CA LYS A 17 13.05 5.58 -4.85
C LYS A 17 13.41 5.73 -3.37
N ARG A 18 14.57 6.29 -3.05
CA ARG A 18 15.00 6.48 -1.65
C ARG A 18 14.05 7.38 -0.88
N MET A 19 13.62 8.49 -1.47
CA MET A 19 12.62 9.39 -0.89
C MET A 19 11.30 8.67 -0.66
N LEU A 20 10.81 7.92 -1.64
CA LEU A 20 9.56 7.18 -1.52
C LEU A 20 9.64 6.09 -0.43
N ILE A 21 10.76 5.38 -0.35
CA ILE A 21 11.01 4.38 0.70
C ILE A 21 10.98 5.03 2.08
N GLY A 22 11.65 6.19 2.25
CA GLY A 22 11.62 6.96 3.49
C GLY A 22 10.21 7.38 3.86
N LEU A 23 9.52 8.05 2.92
CA LEU A 23 8.14 8.51 3.11
C LEU A 23 7.19 7.38 3.50
N ALA A 24 7.25 6.23 2.82
CA ALA A 24 6.38 5.10 3.14
C ALA A 24 6.65 4.54 4.56
N ARG A 25 7.90 4.55 5.03
CA ARG A 25 8.25 4.11 6.38
C ARG A 25 7.78 5.12 7.43
N ASP A 26 7.99 6.40 7.19
CA ASP A 26 7.62 7.47 8.12
C ASP A 26 6.09 7.57 8.25
N LEU A 27 5.38 7.57 7.11
CA LEU A 27 3.91 7.53 7.10
C LEU A 27 3.37 6.29 7.80
N ARG A 28 4.03 5.14 7.68
CA ARG A 28 3.62 3.94 8.41
C ARG A 28 3.81 4.11 9.91
N GLY A 29 4.92 4.73 10.35
CA GLY A 29 5.17 5.05 11.75
C GLY A 29 4.13 6.02 12.32
N ILE A 30 3.81 7.08 11.56
CA ILE A 30 2.75 8.03 11.90
C ILE A 30 1.42 7.29 11.99
N ALA A 31 1.02 6.56 10.94
CA ALA A 31 -0.21 5.77 10.94
C ALA A 31 -0.28 4.81 12.12
N PHE A 32 0.83 4.18 12.52
CA PHE A 32 0.88 3.30 13.68
C PHE A 32 0.60 4.04 15.00
N ALA A 33 1.10 5.27 15.16
CA ALA A 33 0.90 6.08 16.35
C ALA A 33 -0.53 6.67 16.45
N LEU A 34 -1.20 6.90 15.31
CA LEU A 34 -2.55 7.44 15.27
C LEU A 34 -3.59 6.36 15.62
N ASN A 35 -4.00 6.37 16.89
CA ASN A 35 -4.90 5.36 17.48
C ASN A 35 -6.34 5.85 17.71
N THR A 36 -6.66 7.11 17.40
CA THR A 36 -8.02 7.65 17.53
C THR A 36 -8.68 7.78 16.15
N LYS A 37 -10.01 7.66 16.10
CA LYS A 37 -10.80 7.88 14.88
C LYS A 37 -10.46 9.23 14.22
N THR A 38 -10.46 10.31 15.00
CA THR A 38 -10.24 11.67 14.49
C THR A 38 -8.86 11.82 13.86
N SER A 39 -7.80 11.41 14.56
CA SER A 39 -6.43 11.56 14.04
C SER A 39 -6.18 10.67 12.83
N TYR A 40 -6.70 9.43 12.83
CA TYR A 40 -6.63 8.55 11.68
C TYR A 40 -7.38 9.15 10.47
N THR A 41 -8.56 9.70 10.69
CA THR A 41 -9.37 10.32 9.63
C THR A 41 -8.63 11.50 8.99
N MET A 42 -7.99 12.35 9.79
CA MET A 42 -7.15 13.45 9.28
C MET A 42 -6.00 12.94 8.37
N LEU A 43 -5.34 11.85 8.76
CA LEU A 43 -4.31 11.23 7.93
C LEU A 43 -4.90 10.65 6.64
N PHE A 44 -6.06 9.98 6.73
CA PHE A 44 -6.72 9.39 5.58
C PHE A 44 -7.17 10.46 4.57
N ASP A 45 -7.78 11.54 5.04
CA ASP A 45 -8.24 12.66 4.21
C ASP A 45 -7.07 13.42 3.59
N TRP A 46 -5.90 13.42 4.23
CA TRP A 46 -4.68 13.99 3.64
C TRP A 46 -4.10 13.09 2.54
N ILE A 47 -4.06 11.76 2.75
CA ILE A 47 -3.41 10.83 1.82
C ILE A 47 -4.30 10.46 0.62
N TYR A 48 -5.61 10.35 0.83
CA TYR A 48 -6.61 10.05 -0.20
C TYR A 48 -7.32 11.35 -0.62
N PRO A 49 -7.57 11.59 -1.93
CA PRO A 49 -7.34 10.69 -3.05
C PRO A 49 -5.98 10.87 -3.74
N SER A 50 -5.21 11.90 -3.38
CA SER A 50 -4.10 12.37 -4.23
C SER A 50 -2.85 11.48 -4.20
N TYR A 51 -2.50 10.91 -3.04
CA TYR A 51 -1.20 10.26 -2.85
C TYR A 51 -1.26 8.73 -2.92
N LEU A 52 -2.39 8.10 -2.60
CA LEU A 52 -2.56 6.65 -2.75
C LEU A 52 -2.36 6.15 -4.20
N PRO A 53 -2.84 6.84 -5.25
CA PRO A 53 -2.53 6.47 -6.65
C PRO A 53 -1.05 6.53 -6.98
N ILE A 54 -0.29 7.46 -6.37
CA ILE A 54 1.17 7.55 -6.58
C ILE A 54 1.85 6.31 -5.99
N LEU A 55 1.43 5.89 -4.79
CA LEU A 55 1.92 4.65 -4.16
C LEU A 55 1.57 3.41 -5.00
N GLN A 56 0.36 3.38 -5.57
CA GLN A 56 -0.09 2.31 -6.48
C GLN A 56 0.83 2.19 -7.69
N THR A 57 1.09 3.31 -8.38
CA THR A 57 1.97 3.35 -9.56
C THR A 57 3.40 2.95 -9.21
N ALA A 58 3.91 3.35 -8.03
CA ALA A 58 5.23 2.96 -7.60
C ALA A 58 5.37 1.45 -7.36
N VAL A 59 4.35 0.80 -6.78
CA VAL A 59 4.32 -0.65 -6.60
C VAL A 59 4.29 -1.37 -7.96
N GLU A 60 3.53 -0.83 -8.92
CA GLU A 60 3.44 -1.36 -10.27
C GLU A 60 4.77 -1.22 -11.03
N LEU A 61 5.43 -0.07 -10.92
CA LEU A 61 6.68 0.22 -11.63
C LEU A 61 7.87 -0.56 -11.08
N TRP A 62 7.96 -0.69 -9.76
CA TRP A 62 9.13 -1.25 -9.07
C TRP A 62 8.87 -2.61 -8.39
N TYR A 63 7.92 -3.41 -8.90
CA TYR A 63 7.58 -4.73 -8.34
C TYR A 63 8.76 -5.70 -8.22
N ARG A 64 9.80 -5.55 -9.05
CA ARG A 64 11.03 -6.35 -9.01
C ARG A 64 12.02 -5.90 -7.92
N GLU A 65 11.71 -4.84 -7.20
CA GLU A 65 12.57 -4.25 -6.17
C GLU A 65 11.86 -4.27 -4.81
N PRO A 66 12.01 -5.35 -4.01
CA PRO A 66 11.33 -5.49 -2.72
C PRO A 66 11.66 -4.38 -1.73
N ALA A 67 12.83 -3.76 -1.86
CA ALA A 67 13.24 -2.61 -1.07
C ALA A 67 12.28 -1.43 -1.23
N CYS A 68 11.69 -1.25 -2.43
CA CYS A 68 10.73 -0.21 -2.74
C CYS A 68 9.29 -0.63 -2.44
N THR A 69 8.87 -1.84 -2.84
CA THR A 69 7.48 -2.29 -2.67
C THR A 69 7.13 -2.65 -1.23
N THR A 70 8.04 -3.30 -0.49
CA THR A 70 7.76 -3.78 0.87
C THR A 70 7.33 -2.66 1.83
N PRO A 71 8.01 -1.49 1.89
CA PRO A 71 7.56 -0.36 2.71
C PRO A 71 6.14 0.10 2.37
N ILE A 72 5.81 0.21 1.08
CA ILE A 72 4.50 0.67 0.61
C ILE A 72 3.41 -0.33 0.98
N LEU A 73 3.65 -1.62 0.73
CA LEU A 73 2.72 -2.69 1.12
C LEU A 73 2.51 -2.73 2.64
N LYS A 74 3.56 -2.49 3.44
CA LYS A 74 3.46 -2.42 4.89
C LYS A 74 2.71 -1.19 5.37
N LEU A 75 2.85 -0.04 4.69
CA LEU A 75 2.04 1.15 4.95
C LEU A 75 0.56 0.83 4.69
N MET A 76 0.24 0.24 3.54
CA MET A 76 -1.14 -0.14 3.21
C MET A 76 -1.73 -1.12 4.22
N ALA A 77 -0.96 -2.15 4.61
CA ALA A 77 -1.36 -3.09 5.65
C ALA A 77 -1.63 -2.39 7.00
N GLU A 78 -0.79 -1.42 7.39
CA GLU A 78 -1.02 -0.64 8.61
C GLU A 78 -2.29 0.20 8.48
N MET A 79 -2.53 0.88 7.36
CA MET A 79 -3.73 1.68 7.15
C MET A 79 -5.02 0.87 7.35
N MET A 80 -5.03 -0.40 6.94
CA MET A 80 -6.20 -1.28 7.07
C MET A 80 -6.39 -1.86 8.48
N GLN A 81 -5.42 -1.67 9.38
CA GLN A 81 -5.49 -2.27 10.71
C GLN A 81 -6.38 -1.45 11.65
N ASN A 82 -7.49 -2.03 12.10
CA ASN A 82 -8.41 -1.41 13.05
C ASN A 82 -7.90 -1.53 14.51
N ARG A 83 -6.80 -0.84 14.82
CA ARG A 83 -6.29 -0.74 16.19
C ARG A 83 -7.16 0.23 16.99
N SER A 84 -7.54 -0.13 18.22
CA SER A 84 -8.28 0.74 19.14
C SER A 84 -9.58 1.33 18.55
N GLN A 85 -10.26 0.60 17.66
CA GLN A 85 -11.48 1.05 16.97
C GLN A 85 -11.30 2.34 16.15
N ARG A 86 -10.08 2.66 15.70
CA ARG A 86 -9.81 3.87 14.91
C ARG A 86 -10.46 3.86 13.52
N LEU A 87 -10.77 2.68 12.96
CA LEU A 87 -11.47 2.54 11.68
C LEU A 87 -13.00 2.47 11.85
N ASN A 88 -13.53 2.86 13.00
CA ASN A 88 -14.98 2.94 13.21
C ASN A 88 -15.57 4.20 12.53
N PHE A 89 -15.60 4.18 11.20
CA PHE A 89 -16.19 5.25 10.39
C PHE A 89 -17.69 5.41 10.68
N ASP A 90 -18.21 6.60 10.45
CA ASP A 90 -19.66 6.80 10.52
C ASP A 90 -20.36 5.97 9.43
N VAL A 91 -21.60 5.51 9.67
CA VAL A 91 -22.37 4.72 8.69
C VAL A 91 -22.60 5.51 7.40
N SER A 92 -22.65 6.84 7.46
CA SER A 92 -22.75 7.71 6.29
C SER A 92 -21.41 7.99 5.60
N SER A 93 -20.29 7.60 6.19
CA SER A 93 -18.95 7.91 5.66
C SER A 93 -18.53 6.89 4.60
N PRO A 94 -18.08 7.35 3.41
CA PRO A 94 -17.57 6.46 2.39
C PRO A 94 -16.15 5.95 2.70
N ASN A 95 -15.47 6.46 3.73
CA ASN A 95 -14.03 6.25 3.96
C ASN A 95 -13.66 4.78 4.12
N GLY A 96 -14.48 3.97 4.77
CA GLY A 96 -14.23 2.53 4.89
C GLY A 96 -14.22 1.81 3.55
N ILE A 97 -15.19 2.11 2.69
CA ILE A 97 -15.29 1.55 1.32
C ILE A 97 -14.13 2.05 0.46
N LEU A 98 -13.78 3.33 0.55
CA LEU A 98 -12.68 3.92 -0.21
C LEU A 98 -11.34 3.30 0.17
N LEU A 99 -11.05 3.16 1.47
CA LEU A 99 -9.85 2.49 1.96
C LEU A 99 -9.78 1.04 1.46
N PHE A 100 -10.89 0.30 1.56
CA PHE A 100 -10.96 -1.07 1.06
C PHE A 100 -10.68 -1.13 -0.44
N ARG A 101 -11.30 -0.25 -1.23
CA ARG A 101 -11.13 -0.22 -2.68
C ARG A 101 -9.67 0.02 -3.08
N GLU A 102 -9.01 1.02 -2.50
CA GLU A 102 -7.60 1.32 -2.80
C GLU A 102 -6.67 0.18 -2.34
N ALA A 103 -6.94 -0.40 -1.17
CA ALA A 103 -6.19 -1.55 -0.70
C ALA A 103 -6.34 -2.79 -1.61
N SER A 104 -7.57 -3.12 -1.99
CA SER A 104 -7.86 -4.22 -2.92
C SER A 104 -7.17 -4.00 -4.26
N LYS A 105 -7.25 -2.78 -4.81
CA LYS A 105 -6.53 -2.41 -6.03
C LYS A 105 -5.03 -2.63 -5.87
N MET A 106 -4.43 -2.20 -4.77
CA MET A 106 -2.98 -2.37 -4.51
C MET A 106 -2.57 -3.84 -4.42
N ILE A 107 -3.35 -4.65 -3.69
CA ILE A 107 -3.12 -6.09 -3.56
C ILE A 107 -3.24 -6.78 -4.92
N CYS A 108 -4.28 -6.47 -5.71
CA CYS A 108 -4.46 -7.04 -7.05
C CYS A 108 -3.35 -6.65 -8.01
N THR A 109 -2.97 -5.36 -8.07
CA THR A 109 -1.86 -4.90 -8.92
C THR A 109 -0.56 -5.59 -8.54
N TYR A 110 -0.20 -5.62 -7.25
CA TYR A 110 1.01 -6.32 -6.81
C TYR A 110 0.94 -7.81 -7.12
N GLY A 111 -0.18 -8.47 -6.83
CA GLY A 111 -0.41 -9.89 -7.11
C GLY A 111 -0.20 -10.23 -8.58
N ASN A 112 -0.81 -9.47 -9.49
CA ASN A 112 -0.67 -9.67 -10.94
C ASN A 112 0.78 -9.51 -11.40
N GLN A 113 1.49 -8.50 -10.89
CA GLN A 113 2.90 -8.29 -11.23
C GLN A 113 3.80 -9.42 -10.70
N ILE A 114 3.54 -9.92 -9.49
CA ILE A 114 4.32 -11.03 -8.92
C ILE A 114 3.99 -12.38 -9.58
N LEU A 115 2.77 -12.58 -10.07
CA LEU A 115 2.42 -13.75 -10.88
C LEU A 115 3.16 -13.76 -12.23
N SER A 116 3.44 -12.56 -12.79
CA SER A 116 4.25 -12.42 -14.00
C SER A 116 5.74 -12.75 -13.79
N LEU A 117 6.20 -12.80 -12.53
CA LEU A 117 7.55 -13.28 -12.23
C LEU A 117 7.60 -14.79 -12.50
N GLY A 118 8.35 -15.17 -13.53
CA GLY A 118 8.63 -16.56 -13.88
C GLY A 118 9.46 -17.28 -12.80
N THR A 119 10.22 -18.28 -13.21
CA THR A 119 11.01 -19.10 -12.29
C THR A 119 12.11 -18.26 -11.63
N LEU A 120 12.03 -18.10 -10.31
CA LEU A 120 13.04 -17.42 -9.49
C LEU A 120 13.98 -18.44 -8.85
N SER A 121 15.23 -18.05 -8.59
CA SER A 121 16.16 -18.87 -7.80
C SER A 121 15.69 -18.97 -6.35
N LYS A 122 16.03 -20.08 -5.67
CA LYS A 122 15.59 -20.36 -4.28
C LYS A 122 15.88 -19.20 -3.32
N ASP A 123 17.03 -18.54 -3.46
CA ASP A 123 17.45 -17.43 -2.61
C ASP A 123 16.62 -16.15 -2.85
N GLN A 124 16.07 -15.98 -4.06
CA GLN A 124 15.32 -14.79 -4.46
C GLN A 124 13.82 -14.95 -4.29
N ILE A 125 13.30 -16.18 -4.20
CA ILE A 125 11.86 -16.46 -4.02
C ILE A 125 11.30 -15.78 -2.76
N TYR A 126 12.00 -15.88 -1.63
CA TYR A 126 11.49 -15.30 -0.39
C TYR A 126 11.35 -13.76 -0.46
N PRO A 127 12.42 -12.99 -0.75
CA PRO A 127 12.34 -11.53 -0.77
C PRO A 127 11.46 -10.99 -1.89
N LEU A 128 11.48 -11.60 -3.08
CA LEU A 128 10.73 -11.09 -4.25
C LEU A 128 9.25 -11.49 -4.23
N LYS A 129 8.91 -12.65 -3.66
CA LYS A 129 7.55 -13.22 -3.78
C LYS A 129 6.90 -13.42 -2.42
N LEU A 130 7.45 -14.31 -1.60
CA LEU A 130 6.77 -14.80 -0.39
C LEU A 130 6.55 -13.70 0.66
N LYS A 131 7.55 -12.83 0.87
CA LYS A 131 7.46 -11.74 1.86
C LYS A 131 6.35 -10.74 1.52
N GLY A 132 6.27 -10.31 0.27
CA GLY A 132 5.23 -9.39 -0.19
C GLY A 132 3.84 -10.02 -0.13
N ILE A 133 3.71 -11.29 -0.53
CA ILE A 133 2.46 -12.06 -0.43
C ILE A 133 1.99 -12.13 1.02
N SER A 134 2.88 -12.42 1.98
CA SER A 134 2.54 -12.49 3.41
C SER A 134 2.01 -11.15 3.95
N ILE A 135 2.57 -10.02 3.49
CA ILE A 135 2.09 -8.68 3.86
C ILE A 135 0.72 -8.42 3.26
N CYS A 136 0.52 -8.74 1.97
CA CYS A 136 -0.79 -8.60 1.30
C CYS A 136 -1.86 -9.45 1.98
N TYR A 137 -1.51 -10.67 2.42
CA TYR A 137 -2.42 -11.54 3.16
C TYR A 137 -2.81 -10.94 4.52
N SER A 138 -1.84 -10.34 5.24
CA SER A 138 -2.11 -9.62 6.48
C SER A 138 -3.06 -8.44 6.26
N ALA A 139 -2.83 -7.65 5.20
CA ALA A 139 -3.68 -6.54 4.81
C ALA A 139 -5.10 -7.01 4.47
N LEU A 140 -5.23 -8.07 3.67
CA LEU A 140 -6.52 -8.67 3.32
C LEU A 140 -7.27 -9.19 4.55
N LYS A 141 -6.58 -9.87 5.47
CA LYS A 141 -7.16 -10.30 6.74
C LYS A 141 -7.72 -9.11 7.52
N SER A 142 -6.97 -8.01 7.62
CA SER A 142 -7.44 -6.79 8.28
C SER A 142 -8.62 -6.14 7.56
N ALA A 143 -8.70 -6.23 6.24
CA ALA A 143 -9.85 -5.79 5.45
C ALA A 143 -11.13 -6.55 5.84
N LEU A 144 -11.04 -7.88 5.90
CA LEU A 144 -12.18 -8.76 6.10
C LEU A 144 -12.64 -8.80 7.56
N CYS A 145 -11.71 -8.72 8.50
CA CYS A 145 -12.01 -8.81 9.93
C CYS A 145 -12.06 -7.44 10.64
N GLY A 146 -11.80 -6.34 9.92
CA GLY A 146 -11.63 -5.02 10.51
C GLY A 146 -12.93 -4.33 10.93
N ASN A 147 -14.09 -4.87 10.56
CA ASN A 147 -15.43 -4.34 10.86
C ASN A 147 -15.67 -2.87 10.45
N TYR A 148 -14.87 -2.32 9.54
CA TYR A 148 -14.99 -0.95 9.04
C TYR A 148 -15.65 -0.84 7.67
N VAL A 149 -15.96 -1.98 7.05
CA VAL A 149 -16.65 -2.08 5.76
C VAL A 149 -17.86 -2.95 5.93
N SER A 150 -19.03 -2.43 5.56
CA SER A 150 -20.23 -3.27 5.43
C SER A 150 -20.22 -3.93 4.06
N PHE A 151 -19.79 -5.18 3.97
CA PHE A 151 -19.77 -5.92 2.70
C PHE A 151 -21.17 -6.06 2.06
N GLY A 152 -22.25 -5.90 2.84
CA GLY A 152 -23.62 -5.91 2.34
C GLY A 152 -23.95 -4.74 1.39
N VAL A 153 -23.27 -3.59 1.53
CA VAL A 153 -23.46 -2.45 0.61
C VAL A 153 -22.72 -2.62 -0.71
N PHE A 154 -21.79 -3.57 -0.84
CA PHE A 154 -21.11 -3.81 -2.12
C PHE A 154 -22.06 -4.23 -3.24
N LYS A 155 -23.22 -4.83 -2.91
CA LYS A 155 -24.25 -5.14 -3.91
C LYS A 155 -24.95 -3.89 -4.47
N LEU A 156 -24.86 -2.75 -3.79
CA LEU A 156 -25.46 -1.48 -4.19
C LEU A 156 -24.49 -0.55 -4.94
N TYR A 157 -23.18 -0.79 -4.82
CA TYR A 157 -22.11 0.06 -5.39
C TYR A 157 -21.13 -0.70 -6.31
N GLY A 158 -21.38 -1.99 -6.57
CA GLY A 158 -20.54 -2.88 -7.39
C GLY A 158 -21.02 -3.02 -8.82
#